data_AF-A0A0G3GR77-F1
#
_entry.id   AF-A0A0G3GR77-F1
#
_cell.length_a   1.000
_cell.length_b   1.000
_cell.length_c   1.000
_cell.angle_alpha   90.00
_cell.angle_beta   90.00
_cell.angle_gamma   90.00
#
_symmetry.space_group_name_H-M   'P 1'
#
loop_
_entity.id
_entity.type
_entity.pdbx_description
1 polymer ?
#
loop_
_entity_poly.entity_id
_entity_poly.type
_entity_poly.pdbx_seq_one_letter_code
_entity_poly.pdbx_strand_id
1 'polypeptide(L)'
;MTSSTPPRESDDDFVVGGQDRELTPQQQFDQINWYFQEHYPIVDLEDWLARLPDRLVHAAMMQLGSAVGHEWPGTEFTAGVSVQDHALGTLIAPSGVGGEPDVVASFGRPPGPATDNFYLPLVAAVAALSGKRILATTRVADARPLAEIGWGFGEGCPLIEDAGFDTVILTRPDQQYVATPAAYREEMQAVARLMKD
;
A
#
# COMPACT_ATOMS: atom_id res chain seq x y z
N MET A 1 3.57 25.86 -33.05
CA MET A 1 3.49 24.86 -31.96
C MET A 1 3.90 23.53 -32.57
N THR A 2 5.19 23.21 -32.46
CA THR A 2 5.79 22.02 -33.07
C THR A 2 5.59 20.85 -32.13
N SER A 3 4.69 19.94 -32.52
CA SER A 3 4.57 18.60 -31.95
C SER A 3 5.84 17.84 -32.30
N SER A 4 6.72 17.65 -31.33
CA SER A 4 7.90 16.80 -31.48
C SER A 4 7.54 15.39 -31.00
N THR A 5 6.94 14.62 -31.90
CA THR A 5 6.91 13.16 -31.78
C THR A 5 8.36 12.66 -31.92
N PRO A 6 8.91 11.90 -30.97
CA PRO A 6 10.22 11.30 -31.14
C PRO A 6 10.18 10.36 -32.36
N PRO A 7 11.30 10.15 -33.06
CA PRO A 7 11.32 9.34 -34.27
C PRO A 7 10.76 7.95 -33.98
N ARG A 8 9.71 7.56 -34.70
CA ARG A 8 9.19 6.19 -34.70
C ARG A 8 10.26 5.32 -35.35
N GLU A 9 10.86 4.41 -34.59
CA GLU A 9 11.63 3.30 -35.16
C GLU A 9 10.71 2.55 -36.15
N SER A 10 11.26 2.12 -37.28
CA SER A 10 10.54 1.43 -38.35
C SER A 10 9.81 0.19 -37.81
N ASP A 11 8.60 -0.07 -38.32
CA ASP A 11 7.68 -1.16 -37.91
C ASP A 11 8.30 -2.59 -37.92
N ASP A 12 9.51 -2.78 -38.45
CA ASP A 12 10.22 -4.08 -38.47
C ASP A 12 11.05 -4.38 -37.20
N ASP A 13 11.16 -3.45 -36.24
CA ASP A 13 12.01 -3.61 -35.04
C ASP A 13 11.25 -3.42 -33.71
N PHE A 14 9.91 -3.56 -33.69
CA PHE A 14 9.16 -3.59 -32.43
C PHE A 14 9.40 -4.91 -31.68
N VAL A 15 10.37 -4.89 -30.76
CA VAL A 15 10.74 -6.04 -29.92
C VAL A 15 10.19 -5.85 -28.51
N VAL A 16 9.39 -6.81 -28.04
CA VAL A 16 8.86 -6.86 -26.67
C VAL A 16 9.84 -7.62 -25.77
N GLY A 17 10.22 -7.01 -24.64
CA GLY A 17 11.10 -7.62 -23.64
C GLY A 17 12.51 -7.01 -23.60
N GLY A 18 13.18 -7.19 -22.46
CA GLY A 18 14.49 -6.61 -22.18
C GLY A 18 15.54 -7.02 -23.21
N GLN A 19 15.96 -6.08 -24.02
CA GLN A 19 17.19 -6.23 -24.79
C GLN A 19 18.39 -6.19 -23.82
N ASP A 20 19.46 -6.91 -24.13
CA ASP A 20 20.79 -6.77 -23.50
C ASP A 20 21.44 -5.42 -23.91
N ARG A 21 20.71 -4.32 -23.72
CA ARG A 21 21.22 -2.95 -23.81
C ARG A 21 21.43 -2.48 -22.38
N GLU A 22 22.67 -2.16 -22.02
CA GLU A 22 22.98 -1.49 -20.75
C GLU A 22 22.41 -0.06 -20.80
N LEU A 23 21.11 0.08 -20.55
CA LEU A 23 20.46 1.37 -20.40
C LEU A 23 20.93 2.03 -19.11
N THR A 24 21.32 3.29 -19.19
CA THR A 24 21.58 4.10 -17.99
C THR A 24 20.29 4.27 -17.16
N PRO A 25 20.37 4.55 -15.84
CA PRO A 25 19.18 4.76 -15.02
C PRO A 25 18.23 5.83 -15.56
N GLN A 26 18.77 6.91 -16.15
CA GLN A 26 17.96 7.95 -16.78
C GLN A 26 17.20 7.42 -18.00
N GLN A 27 17.83 6.63 -18.86
CA GLN A 27 17.19 6.04 -20.02
C GLN A 27 16.13 5.00 -19.64
N GLN A 28 16.37 4.22 -18.58
CA GLN A 28 15.37 3.30 -18.02
C GLN A 28 14.14 4.07 -17.50
N PHE A 29 14.36 5.17 -16.78
CA PHE A 29 13.29 6.06 -16.34
C PHE A 29 12.53 6.66 -17.52
N ASP A 30 13.22 7.17 -18.54
CA ASP A 30 12.60 7.80 -19.71
C ASP A 30 11.71 6.79 -20.47
N GLN A 31 12.12 5.53 -20.58
CA GLN A 31 11.30 4.46 -21.18
C GLN A 31 10.04 4.14 -20.37
N ILE A 32 10.18 3.97 -19.05
CA ILE A 32 9.02 3.74 -18.17
C ILE A 32 8.07 4.94 -18.24
N ASN A 33 8.60 6.16 -18.16
CA ASN A 33 7.80 7.38 -18.20
C ASN A 33 7.05 7.51 -19.54
N TRP A 34 7.72 7.26 -20.67
CA TRP A 34 7.05 7.24 -21.98
C TRP A 34 5.89 6.24 -22.02
N TYR A 35 6.12 5.00 -21.56
CA TYR A 35 5.09 3.95 -21.54
C TYR A 35 3.89 4.34 -20.68
N PHE A 36 4.14 4.97 -19.53
CA PHE A 36 3.10 5.49 -18.64
C PHE A 36 2.22 6.56 -19.29
N GLN A 37 2.85 7.51 -19.99
CA GLN A 37 2.12 8.60 -20.67
C GLN A 37 1.25 8.07 -21.82
N GLU A 38 1.72 7.06 -22.54
CA GLU A 38 1.01 6.50 -23.71
C GLU A 38 -0.11 5.53 -23.29
N HIS A 39 0.13 4.67 -22.30
CA HIS A 39 -0.76 3.54 -22.01
C HIS A 39 -1.57 3.68 -20.72
N TYR A 40 -1.20 4.61 -19.82
CA TYR A 40 -1.89 4.82 -18.56
C TYR A 40 -2.33 6.29 -18.37
N PRO A 41 -3.20 6.83 -19.25
CA PRO A 41 -3.71 8.19 -19.09
C PRO A 41 -4.45 8.33 -17.76
N ILE A 42 -4.26 9.47 -17.09
CA ILE A 42 -4.96 9.78 -15.84
C ILE A 42 -6.37 10.23 -16.19
N VAL A 43 -7.34 9.34 -15.98
CA VAL A 43 -8.79 9.65 -16.12
C VAL A 43 -9.41 9.92 -14.75
N ASP A 44 -9.02 9.13 -13.75
CA ASP A 44 -9.37 9.30 -12.33
C ASP A 44 -8.09 9.12 -11.51
N LEU A 45 -7.76 10.07 -10.64
CA LEU A 45 -6.49 10.06 -9.92
C LEU A 45 -6.43 8.95 -8.86
N GLU A 46 -7.55 8.62 -8.20
CA GLU A 46 -7.57 7.65 -7.10
C GLU A 46 -7.42 6.22 -7.61
N ASP A 47 -8.23 5.84 -8.61
CA ASP A 47 -8.06 4.54 -9.29
C ASP A 47 -6.68 4.46 -9.94
N TRP A 48 -6.19 5.58 -10.48
CA TRP A 48 -4.89 5.58 -11.12
C TRP A 48 -3.75 5.30 -10.13
N LEU A 49 -3.77 5.95 -8.97
CA LEU A 49 -2.78 5.72 -7.92
C LEU A 49 -2.91 4.32 -7.31
N ALA A 50 -4.13 3.80 -7.15
CA ALA A 50 -4.37 2.46 -6.62
C ALA A 50 -3.71 1.36 -7.46
N ARG A 51 -3.59 1.57 -8.77
CA ARG A 51 -2.98 0.62 -9.72
C ARG A 51 -1.53 0.95 -10.05
N LEU A 52 -0.98 2.04 -9.52
CA LEU A 52 0.35 2.52 -9.85
C LEU A 52 1.43 1.42 -9.67
N PRO A 53 1.46 0.64 -8.57
CA PRO A 53 2.50 -0.37 -8.42
C PRO A 53 2.42 -1.49 -9.47
N ASP A 54 1.21 -1.96 -9.78
CA ASP A 54 0.98 -2.96 -10.83
C ASP A 54 1.40 -2.43 -12.21
N ARG A 55 1.01 -1.20 -12.54
CA ARG A 55 1.40 -0.52 -13.78
C ARG A 55 2.90 -0.32 -13.88
N LEU A 56 3.58 -0.06 -12.76
CA LEU A 56 5.03 0.09 -12.72
C LEU A 56 5.73 -1.23 -13.00
N VAL A 57 5.28 -2.31 -12.36
CA VAL A 57 5.78 -3.67 -12.63
C VAL A 57 5.53 -4.04 -14.09
N HIS A 58 4.32 -3.81 -14.61
CA HIS A 58 3.99 -4.05 -16.00
C HIS A 58 4.91 -3.26 -16.95
N ALA A 59 5.09 -1.96 -16.73
CA ALA A 59 5.95 -1.13 -17.56
C ALA A 59 7.41 -1.60 -17.50
N ALA A 60 7.91 -1.98 -16.32
CA ALA A 60 9.25 -2.53 -16.16
C ALA A 60 9.40 -3.88 -16.89
N MET A 61 8.38 -4.76 -16.84
CA MET A 61 8.35 -6.00 -17.63
C MET A 61 8.43 -5.72 -19.13
N MET A 62 7.60 -4.79 -19.62
CA MET A 62 7.47 -4.52 -21.05
C MET A 62 8.67 -3.76 -21.63
N GLN A 63 9.18 -2.77 -20.90
CA GLN A 63 10.23 -1.87 -21.39
C GLN A 63 11.63 -2.37 -21.06
N LEU A 64 11.81 -2.92 -19.85
CA LEU A 64 13.14 -3.25 -19.33
C LEU A 64 13.39 -4.75 -19.24
N GLY A 65 12.36 -5.59 -19.43
CA GLY A 65 12.45 -7.03 -19.15
C GLY A 65 12.77 -7.35 -17.69
N SER A 66 12.66 -6.37 -16.80
CA SER A 66 13.03 -6.50 -15.40
C SER A 66 11.77 -6.64 -14.54
N ALA A 67 11.40 -7.89 -14.28
CA ALA A 67 10.48 -8.21 -13.18
C ALA A 67 11.07 -9.36 -12.37
N VAL A 68 11.92 -8.97 -11.43
CA VAL A 68 12.61 -9.92 -10.56
C VAL A 68 11.70 -10.38 -9.40
N GLY A 69 10.53 -9.75 -9.21
CA GLY A 69 9.48 -10.21 -8.29
C GLY A 69 8.23 -9.34 -8.33
N HIS A 70 7.05 -9.98 -8.31
CA HIS A 70 5.73 -9.33 -8.24
C HIS A 70 5.04 -9.58 -6.88
N GLU A 71 5.80 -10.05 -5.89
CA GLU A 71 5.31 -10.29 -4.54
C GLU A 71 5.06 -8.96 -3.84
N TRP A 72 3.80 -8.70 -3.51
CA TRP A 72 3.44 -7.54 -2.69
C TRP A 72 3.77 -7.81 -1.22
N PRO A 73 4.58 -6.96 -0.55
CA PRO A 73 4.90 -7.14 0.87
C PRO A 73 3.67 -7.19 1.76
N GLY A 74 2.62 -6.46 1.37
CA GLY A 74 1.33 -6.43 2.09
C GLY A 74 0.55 -7.73 1.99
N THR A 75 0.79 -8.60 1.01
CA THR A 75 0.07 -9.89 0.85
C THR A 75 0.86 -11.09 1.36
N GLU A 76 2.16 -10.93 1.60
CA GLU A 76 3.03 -12.01 2.07
C GLU A 76 2.55 -12.62 3.40
N PHE A 77 2.00 -11.79 4.27
CA PHE A 77 1.60 -12.19 5.62
C PHE A 77 0.09 -12.39 5.79
N THR A 78 -0.73 -12.25 4.74
CA THR A 78 -2.20 -12.26 4.89
C THR A 78 -2.80 -13.67 4.96
N ALA A 79 -1.97 -14.72 4.99
CA ALA A 79 -2.48 -16.08 5.14
C ALA A 79 -3.19 -16.25 6.48
N GLY A 80 -4.41 -16.79 6.45
CA GLY A 80 -5.16 -17.11 7.67
C GLY A 80 -5.83 -15.91 8.35
N VAL A 81 -6.13 -14.83 7.62
CA VAL A 81 -7.00 -13.75 8.10
C VAL A 81 -8.35 -13.77 7.39
N SER A 82 -9.36 -13.23 8.08
CA SER A 82 -10.70 -13.00 7.58
C SER A 82 -10.98 -11.50 7.53
N VAL A 83 -11.70 -11.07 6.50
CA VAL A 83 -12.14 -9.70 6.28
C VAL A 83 -13.65 -9.68 6.37
N GLN A 84 -14.20 -8.78 7.19
CA GLN A 84 -15.62 -8.68 7.46
C GLN A 84 -16.05 -7.21 7.48
N ASP A 85 -17.26 -6.94 7.00
CA ASP A 85 -17.87 -5.63 7.16
C ASP A 85 -18.23 -5.40 8.63
N HIS A 86 -17.99 -4.18 9.10
CA HIS A 86 -18.37 -3.70 10.41
C HIS A 86 -19.13 -2.37 10.28
N ALA A 87 -20.04 -2.07 11.22
CA ALA A 87 -20.85 -0.85 11.17
C ALA A 87 -20.03 0.45 11.13
N LEU A 88 -18.75 0.38 11.54
CA LEU A 88 -17.82 1.49 11.56
C LEU A 88 -16.71 1.39 10.52
N GLY A 89 -16.60 0.32 9.73
CA GLY A 89 -15.48 0.14 8.79
C GLY A 89 -15.24 -1.32 8.44
N THR A 90 -13.98 -1.69 8.23
CA THR A 90 -13.59 -3.06 7.86
C THR A 90 -12.90 -3.75 9.03
N LEU A 91 -13.47 -4.85 9.50
CA LEU A 91 -12.89 -5.67 10.55
C LEU A 91 -12.02 -6.76 9.94
N ILE A 92 -10.77 -6.83 10.37
CA ILE A 92 -9.80 -7.81 9.92
C ILE A 92 -9.30 -8.60 11.12
N ALA A 93 -9.43 -9.92 11.08
CA ALA A 93 -9.11 -10.78 12.22
C ALA A 93 -8.45 -12.09 11.76
N PRO A 94 -7.51 -12.64 12.53
CA PRO A 94 -7.04 -14.01 12.32
C PRO A 94 -8.21 -15.00 12.32
N SER A 95 -8.14 -15.99 11.42
CA SER A 95 -9.16 -17.02 11.27
C SER A 95 -9.41 -17.75 12.58
N GLY A 96 -10.69 -17.90 12.94
CA GLY A 96 -11.11 -18.59 14.16
C GLY A 96 -11.11 -17.72 15.43
N VAL A 97 -10.70 -16.45 15.33
CA VAL A 97 -10.84 -15.48 16.42
C VAL A 97 -12.17 -14.73 16.24
N GLY A 98 -13.01 -14.69 17.29
CA GLY A 98 -14.25 -13.91 17.37
C GLY A 98 -14.17 -12.79 18.42
N GLY A 99 -15.13 -11.86 18.46
CA GLY A 99 -15.23 -10.81 19.50
C GLY A 99 -15.21 -9.37 19.00
N GLU A 100 -14.94 -8.43 19.90
CA GLU A 100 -14.73 -7.00 19.58
C GLU A 100 -13.30 -6.76 19.06
N PRO A 101 -13.01 -5.65 18.34
CA PRO A 101 -11.66 -5.36 17.88
C PRO A 101 -10.70 -5.09 19.05
N ASP A 102 -9.45 -5.52 18.94
CA ASP A 102 -8.39 -5.17 19.91
C ASP A 102 -7.71 -3.84 19.54
N VAL A 103 -7.76 -3.47 18.26
CA VAL A 103 -7.06 -2.33 17.67
C VAL A 103 -7.99 -1.57 16.74
N VAL A 104 -7.95 -0.25 16.78
CA VAL A 104 -8.53 0.61 15.74
C VAL A 104 -7.40 1.17 14.88
N ALA A 105 -7.47 0.94 13.57
CA ALA A 105 -6.48 1.42 12.61
C ALA A 105 -7.07 2.49 11.68
N SER A 106 -6.30 3.52 11.35
CA SER A 106 -6.71 4.55 10.38
C SER A 106 -5.58 4.98 9.44
N PHE A 107 -5.99 5.21 8.19
CA PHE A 107 -5.14 5.74 7.11
C PHE A 107 -5.58 7.15 6.68
N GLY A 108 -6.59 7.73 7.33
CA GLY A 108 -7.14 9.05 6.98
C GLY A 108 -7.93 9.10 5.66
N ARG A 109 -8.06 7.96 4.96
CA ARG A 109 -8.72 7.88 3.67
C ARG A 109 -10.05 7.12 3.74
N PRO A 110 -11.10 7.57 3.02
CA PRO A 110 -12.35 6.85 2.92
C PRO A 110 -12.16 5.50 2.18
N PRO A 111 -13.15 4.59 2.25
CA PRO A 111 -13.16 3.39 1.42
C PRO A 111 -13.06 3.73 -0.07
N GLY A 112 -12.26 2.96 -0.80
CA GLY A 112 -11.98 3.21 -2.21
C GLY A 112 -10.87 2.28 -2.73
N PRO A 113 -10.58 2.31 -4.04
CA PRO A 113 -9.64 1.40 -4.67
C PRO A 113 -8.24 1.42 -4.05
N ALA A 114 -7.78 2.59 -3.58
CA ALA A 114 -6.48 2.70 -2.91
C ALA A 114 -6.52 2.01 -1.53
N THR A 115 -7.62 2.18 -0.80
CA THR A 115 -7.86 1.49 0.47
C THR A 115 -7.83 -0.02 0.30
N ASP A 116 -8.52 -0.53 -0.71
CA ASP A 116 -8.65 -1.97 -0.95
C ASP A 116 -7.35 -2.61 -1.45
N ASN A 117 -6.63 -1.94 -2.35
CA ASN A 117 -5.47 -2.53 -3.01
C ASN A 117 -4.15 -2.29 -2.26
N PHE A 118 -4.06 -1.26 -1.43
CA PHE A 118 -2.81 -0.90 -0.73
C PHE A 118 -2.94 -0.99 0.79
N TYR A 119 -3.93 -0.32 1.38
CA TYR A 119 -3.98 -0.15 2.84
C TYR A 119 -4.53 -1.36 3.59
N LEU A 120 -5.64 -1.95 3.13
CA LEU A 120 -6.22 -3.13 3.79
C LEU A 120 -5.28 -4.36 3.78
N PRO A 121 -4.51 -4.64 2.72
CA PRO A 121 -3.48 -5.68 2.77
C PRO A 121 -2.45 -5.46 3.90
N LEU A 122 -2.00 -4.22 4.13
CA LEU A 122 -1.08 -3.91 5.24
C LEU A 122 -1.72 -4.18 6.61
N VAL A 123 -3.00 -3.80 6.80
CA VAL A 123 -3.73 -4.15 8.04
C VAL A 123 -3.84 -5.66 8.20
N ALA A 124 -4.17 -6.37 7.13
CA ALA A 124 -4.29 -7.82 7.15
C ALA A 124 -2.98 -8.51 7.49
N ALA A 125 -1.85 -8.02 6.97
CA ALA A 125 -0.52 -8.49 7.35
C ALA A 125 -0.24 -8.30 8.84
N VAL A 126 -0.54 -7.11 9.38
CA VAL A 126 -0.35 -6.82 10.81
C VAL A 126 -1.29 -7.65 11.68
N ALA A 127 -2.56 -7.82 11.30
CA ALA A 127 -3.51 -8.67 12.01
C ALA A 127 -3.02 -10.11 12.08
N ALA A 128 -2.52 -10.67 10.96
CA ALA A 128 -1.94 -12.01 10.92
C ALA A 128 -0.70 -12.15 11.83
N LEU A 129 0.23 -11.20 11.75
CA LEU A 129 1.48 -11.23 12.49
C LEU A 129 1.28 -10.99 14.00
N SER A 130 0.37 -10.09 14.36
CA SER A 130 0.07 -9.70 15.75
C SER A 130 -0.87 -10.68 16.45
N GLY A 131 -1.74 -11.35 15.68
CA GLY A 131 -2.85 -12.14 16.23
C GLY A 131 -4.02 -11.29 16.73
N LYS A 132 -4.02 -9.98 16.45
CA LYS A 132 -5.05 -9.02 16.91
C LYS A 132 -6.16 -8.85 15.89
N ARG A 133 -7.35 -8.50 16.38
CA ARG A 133 -8.51 -8.07 15.61
C ARG A 133 -8.40 -6.57 15.37
N ILE A 134 -8.30 -6.16 14.11
CA ILE A 134 -8.06 -4.75 13.76
C ILE A 134 -9.27 -4.21 13.01
N LEU A 135 -9.87 -3.14 13.51
CA LEU A 135 -10.92 -2.38 12.84
C LEU A 135 -10.30 -1.20 12.07
N ALA A 136 -10.23 -1.33 10.74
CA ALA A 136 -9.79 -0.26 9.86
C ALA A 136 -10.94 0.74 9.58
N THR A 137 -10.75 2.01 9.93
CA THR A 137 -11.81 3.02 9.81
C THR A 137 -11.29 4.47 9.75
N THR A 138 -12.08 5.36 9.17
CA THR A 138 -11.94 6.82 9.32
C THR A 138 -12.77 7.39 10.47
N ARG A 139 -13.71 6.61 11.01
CA ARG A 139 -14.59 6.98 12.15
C ARG A 139 -13.92 6.65 13.48
N VAL A 140 -12.69 7.11 13.64
CA VAL A 140 -11.81 6.73 14.76
C VAL A 140 -12.42 7.10 16.12
N ALA A 141 -12.99 8.30 16.24
CA ALA A 141 -13.63 8.75 17.48
C ALA A 141 -14.81 7.84 17.92
N ASP A 142 -15.61 7.39 16.95
CA ASP A 142 -16.73 6.47 17.21
C ASP A 142 -16.24 5.06 17.57
N ALA A 143 -15.10 4.64 17.01
CA ALA A 143 -14.52 3.32 17.21
C ALA A 143 -13.62 3.23 18.45
N ARG A 144 -13.14 4.36 18.99
CA ARG A 144 -12.26 4.40 20.17
C ARG A 144 -12.75 3.58 21.37
N PRO A 145 -14.05 3.57 21.74
CA PRO A 145 -14.50 2.77 22.88
C PRO A 145 -14.36 1.26 22.69
N LEU A 146 -14.13 0.78 21.47
CA LEU A 146 -14.07 -0.64 21.14
C LEU A 146 -12.68 -1.24 21.32
N ALA A 147 -11.62 -0.43 21.43
CA ALA A 147 -10.24 -0.90 21.45
C ALA A 147 -9.36 -0.02 22.35
N GLU A 148 -8.37 -0.63 22.98
CA GLU A 148 -7.40 0.06 23.83
C GLU A 148 -6.24 0.67 23.01
N ILE A 149 -5.97 0.08 21.83
CA ILE A 149 -4.86 0.46 20.95
C ILE A 149 -5.37 1.19 19.71
N GLY A 150 -4.78 2.35 19.44
CA GLY A 150 -4.96 3.09 18.19
C GLY A 150 -3.71 2.98 17.31
N TRP A 151 -3.88 2.61 16.04
CA TRP A 151 -2.81 2.62 15.04
C TRP A 151 -3.10 3.60 13.90
N GLY A 152 -2.26 4.63 13.79
CA GLY A 152 -2.33 5.62 12.70
C GLY A 152 -1.23 5.40 11.68
N PHE A 153 -1.56 5.54 10.39
CA PHE A 153 -0.59 5.56 9.31
C PHE A 153 -0.80 6.79 8.44
N GLY A 154 0.27 7.56 8.21
CA GLY A 154 0.26 8.76 7.37
C GLY A 154 -0.82 9.76 7.79
N GLU A 155 -1.77 10.02 6.89
CA GLU A 155 -2.92 10.93 7.13
C GLU A 155 -3.87 10.46 8.25
N GLY A 156 -3.79 9.19 8.65
CA GLY A 156 -4.57 8.65 9.76
C GLY A 156 -3.96 8.90 11.14
N CYS A 157 -2.68 9.31 11.22
CA CYS A 157 -2.01 9.57 12.49
C CYS A 157 -2.73 10.61 13.36
N PRO A 158 -3.09 11.82 12.85
CA PRO A 158 -3.79 12.81 13.64
C PRO A 158 -5.14 12.29 14.19
N LEU A 159 -5.88 11.50 13.40
CA LEU A 159 -7.17 10.94 13.83
C LEU A 159 -7.03 10.02 15.05
N ILE A 160 -5.93 9.29 15.13
CA ILE A 160 -5.64 8.36 16.23
C ILE A 160 -5.16 9.12 17.46
N GLU A 161 -4.28 10.10 17.27
CA GLU A 161 -3.79 10.96 18.36
C GLU A 161 -4.94 11.73 19.03
N ASP A 162 -5.84 12.30 18.23
CA ASP A 162 -6.97 13.10 18.72
C ASP A 162 -8.02 12.25 19.45
N ALA A 163 -8.08 10.95 19.17
CA ALA A 163 -9.09 10.05 19.73
C ALA A 163 -8.81 9.63 21.19
N GLY A 164 -7.57 9.77 21.68
CA GLY A 164 -7.22 9.46 23.07
C GLY A 164 -7.28 7.96 23.41
N PHE A 165 -6.61 7.14 22.59
CA PHE A 165 -6.32 5.74 22.94
C PHE A 165 -5.29 5.65 24.06
N ASP A 166 -5.35 4.58 24.84
CA ASP A 166 -4.41 4.34 25.95
C ASP A 166 -3.01 4.02 25.41
N THR A 167 -2.96 3.27 24.30
CA THR A 167 -1.74 2.98 23.55
C THR A 167 -1.89 3.45 22.11
N VAL A 168 -0.89 4.18 21.63
CA VAL A 168 -0.89 4.74 20.27
C VAL A 168 0.36 4.28 19.51
N ILE A 169 0.14 3.74 18.32
CA ILE A 169 1.19 3.37 17.35
C ILE A 169 1.03 4.27 16.14
N LEU A 170 2.08 5.01 15.74
CA LEU A 170 2.03 5.92 14.60
C LEU A 170 3.12 5.55 13.59
N THR A 171 2.73 5.36 12.33
CA THR A 171 3.67 5.34 11.20
C THR A 171 3.56 6.66 10.45
N ARG A 172 4.60 7.51 10.53
CA ARG A 172 4.67 8.77 9.77
C ARG A 172 5.74 8.67 8.68
N PRO A 173 5.45 9.05 7.42
CA PRO A 173 6.45 9.09 6.36
C PRO A 173 7.46 10.24 6.49
N ASP A 174 7.22 11.26 7.34
CA ASP A 174 7.97 12.51 7.39
C ASP A 174 8.70 12.81 8.71
N GLN A 175 8.58 11.96 9.74
CA GLN A 175 9.26 12.17 11.02
C GLN A 175 10.08 10.97 11.47
N GLN A 176 11.31 11.27 11.83
CA GLN A 176 12.42 10.44 12.29
C GLN A 176 12.14 9.65 13.60
N TYR A 177 11.05 8.88 13.69
CA TYR A 177 10.84 7.95 14.80
C TYR A 177 10.28 6.62 14.29
N VAL A 178 11.07 5.58 14.55
CA VAL A 178 11.29 4.40 13.70
C VAL A 178 12.07 4.82 12.44
N ALA A 179 13.31 4.35 12.29
CA ALA A 179 13.89 4.29 10.95
C ALA A 179 12.93 3.40 10.17
N THR A 180 11.99 4.01 9.43
CA THR A 180 11.01 3.27 8.63
C THR A 180 11.88 2.39 7.75
N PRO A 181 11.86 1.08 7.99
CA PRO A 181 12.78 0.22 7.29
C PRO A 181 12.52 0.37 5.79
N ALA A 182 13.56 0.25 4.99
CA ALA A 182 13.51 0.56 3.55
C ALA A 182 12.44 -0.24 2.78
N ALA A 183 11.80 -1.23 3.43
CA ALA A 183 10.73 -2.06 2.92
C ALA A 183 9.55 -2.17 3.90
N TYR A 184 8.32 -2.06 3.36
CA TYR A 184 7.04 -2.24 4.07
C TYR A 184 6.98 -3.53 4.92
N ARG A 185 7.69 -4.60 4.50
CA ARG A 185 7.79 -5.87 5.23
C ARG A 185 8.24 -5.67 6.69
N GLU A 186 9.35 -4.98 6.88
CA GLU A 186 9.95 -4.79 8.20
C GLU A 186 9.10 -3.85 9.07
N GLU A 187 8.40 -2.90 8.43
CA GLU A 187 7.47 -2.00 9.11
C GLU A 187 6.30 -2.78 9.71
N MET A 188 5.64 -3.64 8.92
CA MET A 188 4.53 -4.46 9.39
C MET A 188 4.96 -5.39 10.54
N GLN A 189 6.18 -5.93 10.48
CA GLN A 189 6.75 -6.73 11.57
C GLN A 189 7.05 -5.91 12.83
N ALA A 190 7.47 -4.65 12.68
CA ALA A 190 7.69 -3.75 13.81
C ALA A 190 6.37 -3.38 14.50
N VAL A 191 5.38 -2.94 13.71
CA VAL A 191 4.02 -2.63 14.21
C VAL A 191 3.39 -3.84 14.90
N ALA A 192 3.46 -5.02 14.27
CA ALA A 192 2.89 -6.23 14.86
C ALA A 192 3.57 -6.68 16.17
N ARG A 193 4.86 -6.34 16.37
CA ARG A 193 5.56 -6.57 17.65
C ARG A 193 5.05 -5.63 18.72
N LEU A 194 4.93 -4.33 18.41
CA LEU A 194 4.41 -3.33 19.34
C LEU A 194 2.97 -3.60 19.78
N MET A 195 2.16 -4.28 18.95
CA MET A 195 0.79 -4.68 19.33
C MET A 195 0.72 -5.88 20.28
N LYS A 196 1.83 -6.61 20.48
CA LYS A 196 1.90 -7.77 21.39
C LYS A 196 2.40 -7.40 22.78
N ASP A 197 3.15 -6.31 22.88
CA ASP A 197 3.73 -5.78 24.11
C ASP A 197 2.69 -4.96 24.90
#